data_AF-A0A4Y9FMW7-F1
#
_entry.id   AF-A0A4Y9FMW7-F1
#
_cell.length_a   1.000
_cell.length_b   1.000
_cell.length_c   1.000
_cell.angle_alpha   90.00
_cell.angle_beta   90.00
_cell.angle_gamma   90.00
#
_symmetry.space_group_name_H-M   'P 1'
#
loop_
_entity.id
_entity.type
_entity.pdbx_description
1 polymer ?
#
loop_
_entity_poly.entity_id
_entity_poly.type
_entity_poly.pdbx_seq_one_letter_code
_entity_poly.pdbx_strand_id
1 'polypeptide(L)' 'MIIGGLYMKFFEENYSQEIPTRIKNLRKKHNIIQSELGNAGQVSQVESGKRPITS' A
#
# COMPACT_ATOMS: atom_id res chain seq x y z
N MET A 1 9.35 8.23 28.43
CA MET A 1 9.40 7.34 27.24
C MET A 1 8.32 7.76 26.23
N ILE A 2 8.46 8.94 25.62
CA ILE A 2 7.44 9.50 24.69
C ILE A 2 7.87 9.33 23.22
N ILE A 3 9.18 9.37 22.97
CA ILE A 3 9.75 9.28 21.61
C ILE A 3 9.50 7.90 20.97
N GLY A 4 9.57 6.81 21.76
CA GLY A 4 9.30 5.45 21.26
C GLY A 4 7.84 5.22 20.86
N GLY A 5 6.87 5.84 21.55
CA GLY A 5 5.44 5.67 21.24
C GLY A 5 5.02 6.38 19.95
N LEU A 6 5.55 7.58 19.68
CA LEU A 6 5.34 8.26 18.40
C LEU A 6 6.01 7.52 17.24
N TYR A 7 7.23 7.02 17.45
CA TYR A 7 7.96 6.27 16.44
C TYR A 7 7.25 4.97 16.07
N MET A 8 6.74 4.24 17.05
CA MET A 8 5.96 3.02 16.83
C MET A 8 4.66 3.31 16.09
N LYS A 9 3.89 4.33 16.48
CA LYS A 9 2.67 4.73 15.74
C LYS A 9 2.97 5.12 14.30
N PHE A 10 4.02 5.90 14.07
CA PHE A 10 4.42 6.26 12.71
C PHE A 10 4.79 5.03 11.89
N PHE A 11 5.56 4.10 12.47
CA PHE A 11 5.90 2.85 11.80
C PHE A 11 4.67 1.97 11.54
N GLU A 12 3.77 1.89 12.50
CA GLU A 12 2.59 1.06 12.43
C GLU A 12 1.59 1.60 11.38
N GLU A 13 1.42 2.92 11.33
CA GLU A 13 0.56 3.60 10.34
C GLU A 13 1.13 3.56 8.92
N ASN A 14 2.46 3.63 8.76
CA ASN A 14 3.07 3.83 7.44
C ASN A 14 3.75 2.57 6.88
N TYR A 15 4.16 1.62 7.73
CA TYR A 15 5.03 0.50 7.37
C TYR A 15 4.63 -0.86 7.97
N SER A 16 3.59 -0.97 8.82
CA SER A 16 3.18 -2.29 9.37
C SER A 16 2.58 -3.24 8.32
N GLN A 17 2.05 -2.70 7.24
CA GLN A 17 1.40 -3.47 6.20
C GLN A 17 2.40 -3.94 5.16
N GLU A 18 2.27 -5.20 4.75
CA GLU A 18 2.95 -5.69 3.55
C GLU A 18 2.64 -4.80 2.35
N ILE A 19 3.65 -4.60 1.48
CA ILE A 19 3.56 -3.60 0.42
C ILE A 19 2.37 -3.81 -0.53
N PRO A 20 2.00 -5.05 -0.94
CA PRO A 20 0.77 -5.29 -1.71
C PRO A 20 -0.50 -4.74 -1.03
N THR A 21 -0.62 -4.99 0.27
CA THR A 21 -1.74 -4.53 1.09
C THR A 21 -1.75 -3.01 1.24
N ARG A 22 -0.57 -2.40 1.43
CA ARG A 22 -0.43 -0.94 1.54
C ARG A 22 -0.85 -0.23 0.24
N ILE A 23 -0.42 -0.72 -0.91
CA ILE A 23 -0.79 -0.16 -2.23
C ILE A 23 -2.29 -0.23 -2.44
N LYS A 24 -2.90 -1.39 -2.13
CA LYS A 24 -4.35 -1.59 -2.23
C LYS A 24 -5.12 -0.61 -1.34
N ASN A 25 -4.65 -0.39 -0.11
CA ASN A 25 -5.28 0.52 0.83
C ASN A 25 -5.12 1.99 0.43
N LEU A 26 -3.96 2.39 -0.10
CA LEU A 26 -3.73 3.71 -0.67
C LEU A 26 -4.70 4.01 -1.81
N ARG A 27 -4.85 3.07 -2.76
CA ARG A 27 -5.79 3.23 -3.87
C ARG A 27 -7.23 3.45 -3.37
N LYS A 28 -7.66 2.63 -2.40
CA LYS A 28 -8.99 2.76 -1.78
C LYS A 28 -9.16 4.08 -1.02
N LYS A 29 -8.14 4.51 -0.27
CA LYS A 29 -8.16 5.77 0.50
C LYS A 29 -8.40 6.98 -0.39
N HIS A 30 -7.88 6.96 -1.62
CA HIS A 30 -8.07 8.03 -2.60
C HIS A 30 -9.27 7.80 -3.52
N ASN A 31 -10.12 6.79 -3.25
CA ASN A 31 -11.28 6.41 -4.05
C ASN A 31 -10.98 6.13 -5.53
N ILE A 32 -9.74 5.74 -5.85
CA ILE A 32 -9.33 5.45 -7.23
C ILE A 32 -9.85 4.05 -7.57
N ILE A 33 -10.73 3.97 -8.55
CA ILE A 33 -11.23 2.68 -9.02
C ILE A 33 -10.28 2.09 -10.06
N GLN A 34 -10.24 0.76 -10.17
CA GLN A 34 -9.30 0.05 -11.05
C GLN A 34 -9.38 0.53 -12.51
N SER A 35 -10.57 0.87 -13.00
CA SER A 35 -10.80 1.35 -14.37
C SER A 35 -10.22 2.73 -14.67
N GLU A 36 -9.93 3.54 -13.66
CA GLU A 36 -9.30 4.87 -13.83
C GLU A 36 -7.78 4.76 -14.04
N LEU A 37 -7.20 3.58 -13.80
CA LEU A 37 -5.77 3.34 -13.92
C LEU A 37 -5.41 2.90 -15.33
N GLY A 38 -4.54 3.65 -16.01
CA GLY A 38 -4.00 3.28 -17.33
C GLY A 38 -3.26 1.94 -17.35
N ASN A 39 -2.87 1.43 -16.18
CA ASN A 39 -2.18 0.15 -15.98
C ASN A 39 -2.92 -0.78 -14.99
N ALA A 40 -4.26 -0.73 -14.96
CA ALA A 40 -5.13 -1.49 -14.04
C ALA A 40 -4.71 -2.96 -13.84
N GLY A 41 -4.41 -3.67 -14.92
CA GLY A 41 -3.99 -5.08 -14.89
C GLY A 41 -2.66 -5.31 -14.16
N GLN A 42 -1.70 -4.40 -14.28
CA GLN A 42 -0.44 -4.49 -13.52
C GLN A 42 -0.66 -4.17 -12.05
N VAL A 43 -1.44 -3.13 -11.77
CA VAL A 43 -1.78 -2.74 -10.40
C VAL A 43 -2.52 -3.87 -9.68
N SER A 44 -3.42 -4.58 -10.37
CA SER A 44 -4.13 -5.74 -9.81
C SER A 44 -3.16 -6.85 -9.37
N GLN A 45 -2.16 -7.16 -10.20
CA GLN A 45 -1.15 -8.18 -9.89
C GLN A 45 -0.24 -7.79 -8.72
N VAL A 46 0.10 -6.50 -8.63
CA VAL A 46 0.88 -5.95 -7.51
C VAL A 46 0.05 -6.01 -6.22
N GLU A 47 -1.21 -5.59 -6.26
CA GLU A 47 -2.14 -5.66 -5.12
C GLU A 47 -2.41 -7.10 -4.66
N SER A 48 -2.30 -8.08 -5.56
CA SER A 48 -2.44 -9.50 -5.24
C SER A 48 -1.11 -10.19 -4.88
N GLY A 49 0.01 -9.46 -4.86
CA GLY A 49 1.35 -10.03 -4.60
C GLY A 49 1.88 -10.97 -5.69
N LYS A 50 1.21 -11.05 -6.84
CA LYS A 50 1.61 -11.91 -7.98
C LYS A 50 2.71 -11.28 -8.82
N ARG A 51 2.91 -9.97 -8.67
CA ARG A 51 3.94 -9.21 -9.37
C ARG A 51 4.76 -8.40 -8.36
N PRO A 52 6.09 -8.51 -8.38
CA PRO A 52 6.94 -7.65 -7.57
C PRO A 52 6.89 -6.20 -8.10
N ILE A 53 7.09 -5.24 -7.21
CA ILE A 53 6.99 -3.81 -7.55
C ILE A 53 8.23 -3.35 -8.34
N THR A 54 9.36 -4.02 -8.14
CA THR A 54 10.62 -3.83 -8.85
C THR A 54 11.13 -5.19 -9.35
N SER A 55 11.95 -5.19 -10.42
CA SER A 55 12.71 -6.38 -10.84
C SER A 55 13.89 -6.66 -9.90
#